data_AF-A0A2A5FPN8-F1
#
_entry.id   AF-A0A2A5FPN8-F1
#
_cell.length_a   1.000
_cell.length_b   1.000
_cell.length_c   1.000
_cell.angle_alpha   90.00
_cell.angle_beta   90.00
_cell.angle_gamma   90.00
#
_symmetry.space_group_name_H-M   'P 1'
#
loop_
_entity.id
_entity.type
_entity.pdbx_description
1 polymer ?
#
loop_
_entity_poly.entity_id
_entity_poly.type
_entity_poly.pdbx_seq_one_letter_code
_entity_poly.pdbx_strand_id
1 'polypeptide(L)'
;MFISVLTLYIFVKQTNLMETQNHLSIMPYLLVEASQNGENNTFSIDLVNYGVGPAIIENQVIHFNGSSYEMEIMEFLQQHIPEMQTDSVIVINSSSIMQGVAIPANERRNIITIGGGEKSYNGFLKIFSDIRYQEFDYEVEYKSIYDDHWRINSKKNIPEEQE
;
A
#
# COMPACT_ATOMS: atom_id res chain seq x y z
N MET A 1 -11.65 -25.25 -46.57
CA MET A 1 -12.47 -24.41 -45.65
C MET A 1 -12.49 -24.93 -44.22
N PHE A 2 -12.70 -26.22 -43.97
CA PHE A 2 -12.72 -26.78 -42.60
C PHE A 2 -11.41 -26.55 -41.83
N ILE A 3 -10.27 -26.76 -42.51
CA ILE A 3 -8.93 -26.51 -41.96
C ILE A 3 -8.77 -25.04 -41.53
N SER A 4 -9.27 -24.08 -42.33
CA SER A 4 -9.17 -22.65 -42.05
C SER A 4 -9.96 -22.21 -40.80
N VAL A 5 -11.14 -22.80 -40.57
CA VAL A 5 -11.96 -22.53 -39.38
C VAL A 5 -11.30 -23.13 -38.14
N LEU A 6 -10.75 -24.34 -38.25
CA LEU A 6 -10.04 -25.00 -37.15
C LEU A 6 -8.76 -24.23 -36.76
N THR A 7 -8.01 -23.73 -37.75
CA THR A 7 -6.84 -22.88 -37.48
C THR A 7 -7.22 -21.57 -36.82
N LEU A 8 -8.32 -20.92 -37.23
CA LEU A 8 -8.78 -19.69 -36.60
C LEU A 8 -9.19 -19.93 -35.13
N TYR A 9 -9.89 -21.04 -34.85
CA TYR A 9 -10.26 -21.42 -33.49
C TYR A 9 -9.04 -21.65 -32.59
N ILE A 10 -8.01 -22.33 -33.09
CA ILE A 10 -6.75 -22.54 -32.37
C ILE A 10 -6.03 -21.21 -32.14
N PHE A 11 -5.97 -20.33 -33.14
CA PHE A 11 -5.37 -19.00 -33.00
C PHE A 11 -6.06 -18.17 -31.92
N VAL A 12 -7.39 -18.12 -31.89
CA VAL A 12 -8.13 -17.41 -30.83
C VAL A 12 -7.79 -17.97 -29.45
N LYS A 13 -7.73 -19.29 -29.30
CA LYS A 13 -7.34 -19.92 -28.03
C LYS A 13 -5.90 -19.59 -27.63
N GLN A 14 -4.96 -19.59 -28.57
CA GLN A 14 -3.57 -19.23 -28.33
C GLN A 14 -3.41 -17.75 -27.96
N THR A 15 -4.12 -16.86 -28.64
CA THR A 15 -4.11 -15.42 -28.33
C THR A 15 -4.64 -15.17 -26.92
N ASN A 16 -5.78 -15.79 -26.55
CA ASN A 16 -6.32 -15.64 -25.20
C ASN A 16 -5.36 -16.20 -24.13
N LEU A 17 -4.71 -17.33 -24.39
CA LEU A 17 -3.68 -17.88 -23.48
C LEU A 17 -2.48 -16.96 -23.33
N MET A 18 -2.02 -16.34 -24.42
CA MET A 18 -0.91 -15.40 -24.43
C MET A 18 -1.26 -14.09 -23.70
N GLU A 19 -2.50 -13.62 -23.84
CA GLU A 19 -3.04 -12.50 -23.07
C GLU A 19 -3.02 -12.82 -21.58
N THR A 20 -3.57 -13.96 -21.15
CA THR A 20 -3.51 -14.38 -19.74
C THR A 20 -2.08 -14.49 -19.21
N GLN A 21 -1.14 -15.03 -20.00
CA GLN A 21 0.26 -15.13 -19.61
C GLN A 21 0.94 -13.76 -19.48
N ASN A 22 0.60 -12.80 -20.34
CA ASN A 22 1.10 -11.43 -20.24
C ASN A 22 0.54 -10.72 -19.00
N HIS A 23 -0.75 -10.92 -18.66
CA HIS A 23 -1.36 -10.37 -17.45
C HIS A 23 -0.69 -10.91 -16.18
N LEU A 24 -0.53 -12.24 -16.07
CA LEU A 24 0.13 -12.88 -14.93
C LEU A 24 1.61 -12.48 -14.80
N SER A 25 2.24 -12.04 -15.89
CA SER A 25 3.61 -11.53 -15.87
C SER A 25 3.72 -10.13 -15.27
N ILE A 26 2.60 -9.40 -15.09
CA ILE A 26 2.55 -8.03 -14.56
C ILE A 26 1.67 -8.01 -13.30
N MET A 27 2.04 -8.83 -12.31
CA MET A 27 1.42 -8.83 -10.99
C MET A 27 2.13 -7.84 -10.06
N PRO A 28 1.53 -6.66 -9.76
CA PRO A 28 1.99 -5.81 -8.67
C PRO A 28 1.82 -6.52 -7.32
N TYR A 29 2.79 -6.37 -6.43
CA TYR A 29 2.79 -7.01 -5.12
C TYR A 29 3.16 -5.98 -4.07
N LEU A 30 2.15 -5.33 -3.49
CA LEU A 30 2.35 -4.30 -2.49
C LEU A 30 2.47 -4.91 -1.09
N LEU A 31 3.43 -4.41 -0.33
CA LEU A 31 3.59 -4.68 1.10
C LEU A 31 3.82 -3.38 1.85
N VAL A 32 3.25 -3.29 3.06
CA VAL A 32 3.63 -2.22 3.99
C VAL A 32 4.78 -2.70 4.85
N GLU A 33 5.86 -1.93 4.84
CA GLU A 33 7.03 -2.15 5.66
C GLU A 33 7.17 -1.04 6.68
N ALA A 34 7.39 -1.41 7.95
CA ALA A 34 7.81 -0.49 8.98
C ALA A 34 9.30 -0.72 9.26
N SER A 35 10.09 0.36 9.21
CA SER A 35 11.51 0.32 9.52
C SER A 35 11.86 1.29 10.65
N GLN A 36 12.83 0.89 11.46
CA GLN A 36 13.33 1.68 12.58
C GLN A 36 14.83 1.86 12.42
N ASN A 37 15.30 3.09 12.54
CA ASN A 37 16.71 3.42 12.57
C ASN A 37 17.03 4.12 13.89
N GLY A 38 17.58 3.35 14.83
CA GLY A 38 17.95 3.85 16.16
C GLY A 38 19.16 4.79 16.16
N GLU A 39 20.02 4.74 15.14
CA GLU A 39 21.16 5.65 15.02
C GLU A 39 20.69 7.06 14.64
N ASN A 40 19.78 7.14 13.66
CA ASN A 40 19.20 8.40 13.20
C ASN A 40 17.95 8.82 14.00
N ASN A 41 17.50 7.99 14.94
CA ASN A 41 16.25 8.18 15.68
C ASN A 41 15.06 8.44 14.74
N THR A 42 14.87 7.55 13.76
CA THR A 42 13.77 7.65 12.79
C THR A 42 12.95 6.36 12.71
N PHE A 43 11.65 6.53 12.53
CA PHE A 43 10.69 5.48 12.22
C PHE A 43 10.06 5.79 10.87
N SER A 44 10.06 4.84 9.95
CA SER A 44 9.49 5.00 8.61
C SER A 44 8.47 3.92 8.31
N ILE A 45 7.39 4.30 7.65
CA ILE A 45 6.43 3.37 7.03
C ILE A 45 6.51 3.59 5.52
N ASP A 46 6.82 2.52 4.81
CA ASP A 46 6.95 2.49 3.36
C ASP A 46 5.94 1.50 2.75
N LEU A 47 5.40 1.86 1.59
CA LEU A 47 4.63 0.96 0.74
C LEU A 47 5.54 0.51 -0.40
N VAL A 48 5.88 -0.77 -0.43
CA VAL A 48 6.89 -1.35 -1.33
C VAL A 48 6.22 -2.26 -2.34
N ASN A 49 6.51 -2.06 -3.61
CA ASN A 49 6.04 -2.94 -4.68
C ASN A 49 7.13 -3.96 -5.04
N TYR A 50 6.99 -5.19 -4.55
CA TYR A 50 7.86 -6.31 -4.89
C TYR A 50 7.43 -7.05 -6.17
N GLY A 51 6.34 -6.60 -6.78
CA GLY A 51 5.77 -7.23 -7.94
C GLY A 51 6.43 -6.82 -9.25
N VAL A 52 5.86 -7.32 -10.33
CA VAL A 52 6.21 -6.94 -11.69
C VAL A 52 5.13 -6.01 -12.22
N GLY A 53 5.54 -4.83 -12.69
CA GLY A 53 4.63 -3.76 -13.11
C GLY A 53 4.27 -2.77 -12.00
N PRO A 54 3.68 -1.63 -12.38
CA PRO A 54 3.26 -0.61 -11.42
C PRO A 54 1.97 -1.03 -10.70
N ALA A 55 1.90 -0.71 -9.41
CA ALA A 55 0.68 -0.81 -8.62
C ALA A 55 -0.02 0.56 -8.62
N ILE A 56 -1.25 0.63 -9.10
CA ILE A 56 -2.04 1.87 -9.15
C ILE A 56 -3.00 1.85 -7.98
N ILE A 57 -2.84 2.76 -7.02
CA ILE A 57 -3.73 2.86 -5.86
C ILE A 57 -5.11 3.33 -6.30
N GLU A 58 -6.14 2.63 -5.87
CA GLU A 58 -7.53 2.96 -6.14
C GLU A 58 -8.20 3.58 -4.91
N ASN A 59 -7.93 3.01 -3.74
CA ASN A 59 -8.54 3.45 -2.51
C ASN A 59 -7.63 3.17 -1.31
N GLN A 60 -7.81 3.98 -0.26
CA GLN A 60 -7.30 3.67 1.07
C GLN A 60 -8.41 3.86 2.09
N VAL A 61 -8.51 2.93 3.03
CA VAL A 61 -9.46 3.02 4.13
C VAL A 61 -8.71 2.77 5.44
N ILE A 62 -8.90 3.68 6.38
CA ILE A 62 -8.39 3.54 7.75
C ILE A 62 -9.58 3.17 8.63
N HIS A 63 -9.48 2.05 9.32
CA HIS A 63 -10.46 1.65 10.33
C HIS A 63 -9.90 1.95 11.71
N PHE A 64 -10.65 2.70 12.50
CA PHE A 64 -10.24 3.08 13.84
C PHE A 64 -11.43 3.21 14.78
N ASN A 65 -11.39 2.51 15.92
CA ASN A 65 -12.45 2.51 16.94
C ASN A 65 -13.86 2.26 16.36
N GLY A 66 -13.97 1.32 15.42
CA GLY A 66 -15.24 0.95 14.77
C GLY A 66 -15.74 1.92 13.70
N SER A 67 -15.00 2.99 13.38
CA SER A 67 -15.30 3.93 12.29
C SER A 67 -14.33 3.73 11.13
N SER A 68 -14.79 4.01 9.91
CA SER A 68 -13.99 3.95 8.68
C SER A 68 -13.75 5.34 8.13
N TYR A 69 -12.53 5.60 7.68
CA TYR A 69 -12.08 6.91 7.21
C TYR A 69 -11.39 6.77 5.84
N GLU A 70 -11.98 7.39 4.82
CA GLU A 70 -11.42 7.48 3.46
C GLU A 70 -10.66 8.81 3.32
N MET A 71 -9.46 8.86 3.91
CA MET A 71 -8.63 10.05 3.92
C MET A 71 -7.16 9.70 4.02
N GLU A 72 -6.31 10.69 3.77
CA GLU A 72 -4.85 10.56 3.88
C GLU A 72 -4.41 10.14 5.29
N ILE A 73 -3.41 9.26 5.39
CA ILE A 73 -2.91 8.76 6.69
C ILE A 73 -2.44 9.91 7.58
N MET A 74 -1.73 10.88 7.01
CA MET A 74 -1.26 12.03 7.79
C MET A 74 -2.41 12.86 8.33
N GLU A 75 -3.44 13.09 7.51
CA GLU A 75 -4.60 13.87 7.91
C GLU A 75 -5.39 13.13 9.00
N PHE A 76 -5.57 11.81 8.86
CA PHE A 76 -6.17 10.97 9.89
C PHE A 76 -5.39 11.05 11.21
N LEU A 77 -4.07 10.87 11.17
CA LEU A 77 -3.21 10.91 12.36
C LEU A 77 -3.29 12.26 13.05
N GLN A 78 -3.27 13.37 12.31
CA GLN A 78 -3.41 14.69 12.90
C GLN A 78 -4.78 14.91 13.53
N GLN A 79 -5.87 14.49 12.88
CA GLN A 79 -7.23 14.73 13.38
C GLN A 79 -7.61 13.85 14.57
N HIS A 80 -7.21 12.58 14.55
CA HIS A 80 -7.69 11.57 15.51
C HIS A 80 -6.67 11.20 16.58
N ILE A 81 -5.39 11.56 16.40
CA ILE A 81 -4.32 11.32 17.37
C ILE A 81 -3.72 12.66 17.80
N PRO A 82 -4.29 13.36 18.80
CA PRO A 82 -3.86 14.69 19.22
C PRO A 82 -2.37 14.76 19.59
N GLU A 83 -1.79 13.66 20.06
CA GLU A 83 -0.38 13.54 20.41
C GLU A 83 0.54 13.77 19.19
N MET A 84 0.06 13.50 17.97
CA MET A 84 0.78 13.79 16.72
C MET A 84 0.91 15.30 16.44
N GLN A 85 0.05 16.14 17.04
CA GLN A 85 0.11 17.60 16.90
C GLN A 85 1.00 18.27 17.97
N THR A 86 1.55 17.50 18.92
CA THR A 86 2.43 18.07 19.94
C THR A 86 3.85 18.26 19.41
N ASP A 87 4.60 19.22 19.99
CA ASP A 87 6.05 19.43 19.73
C ASP A 87 6.93 18.21 20.08
N SER A 88 6.32 17.09 20.47
CA SER A 88 6.98 15.85 20.84
C SER A 88 7.04 14.85 19.68
N VAL A 89 6.45 15.14 18.52
CA VAL A 89 6.56 14.30 17.32
C VAL A 89 6.86 15.18 16.11
N ILE A 90 7.96 14.90 15.43
CA ILE A 90 8.41 15.62 14.24
C ILE A 90 8.29 14.68 13.05
N VAL A 91 7.51 15.09 12.06
CA VAL A 91 7.40 14.43 10.77
C VAL A 91 8.54 14.94 9.88
N ILE A 92 9.45 14.05 9.50
CA ILE A 92 10.57 14.36 8.59
C ILE A 92 10.09 14.32 7.13
N ASN A 93 9.27 13.33 6.81
CA ASN A 93 8.75 13.15 5.45
C ASN A 93 7.35 12.53 5.51
N SER A 94 6.52 12.85 4.52
CA SER A 94 5.23 12.21 4.32
C SER A 94 4.82 12.31 2.86
N SER A 95 4.28 11.23 2.31
CA SER A 95 3.74 11.25 0.95
C SER A 95 2.30 10.77 0.96
N SER A 96 1.50 11.39 0.10
CA SER A 96 0.14 10.96 -0.21
C SER A 96 0.15 9.56 -0.82
N ILE A 97 -0.85 8.72 -0.50
CA ILE A 97 -1.12 7.45 -1.20
C ILE A 97 -2.54 7.40 -1.77
N MET A 98 -3.12 8.56 -2.09
CA MET A 98 -4.46 8.68 -2.68
C MET A 98 -4.61 8.00 -4.04
N GLN A 99 -5.88 7.85 -4.44
CA GLN A 99 -6.30 7.31 -5.73
C GLN A 99 -5.51 7.88 -6.91
N GLY A 100 -5.08 7.01 -7.82
CA GLY A 100 -4.35 7.35 -9.05
C GLY A 100 -2.83 7.40 -8.87
N VAL A 101 -2.33 7.26 -7.65
CA VAL A 101 -0.90 7.10 -7.39
C VAL A 101 -0.41 5.77 -7.97
N ALA A 102 0.62 5.82 -8.82
CA ALA A 102 1.33 4.64 -9.29
C ALA A 102 2.62 4.43 -8.48
N ILE A 103 2.84 3.21 -8.00
CA ILE A 103 4.08 2.75 -7.35
C ILE A 103 4.79 1.81 -8.34
N PRO A 104 5.91 2.23 -8.96
CA PRO A 104 6.62 1.41 -9.93
C PRO A 104 7.11 0.08 -9.35
N ALA A 105 7.39 -0.88 -10.23
CA ALA A 105 7.92 -2.18 -9.85
C ALA A 105 9.28 -2.05 -9.14
N ASN A 106 9.45 -2.75 -8.02
CA ASN A 106 10.64 -2.72 -7.17
C ASN A 106 10.96 -1.34 -6.56
N GLU A 107 9.99 -0.42 -6.58
CA GLU A 107 10.11 0.86 -5.90
C GLU A 107 9.33 0.86 -4.58
N ARG A 108 9.67 1.85 -3.75
CA ARG A 108 9.00 2.12 -2.48
C ARG A 108 8.47 3.53 -2.49
N ARG A 109 7.33 3.71 -1.84
CA ARG A 109 6.74 5.02 -1.55
C ARG A 109 6.72 5.22 -0.05
N ASN A 110 7.40 6.26 0.42
CA ASN A 110 7.41 6.58 1.84
C ASN A 110 6.07 7.22 2.23
N ILE A 111 5.28 6.51 3.03
CA ILE A 111 4.00 7.02 3.56
C ILE A 111 4.32 8.11 4.58
N ILE A 112 5.15 7.76 5.56
CA ILE A 112 5.52 8.68 6.64
C ILE A 112 6.89 8.30 7.20
N THR A 113 7.67 9.32 7.54
CA THR A 113 8.91 9.20 8.30
C THR A 113 8.86 10.19 9.45
N ILE A 114 9.08 9.67 10.66
CA ILE A 114 9.01 10.42 11.91
C ILE A 114 10.37 10.32 12.60
N GLY A 115 10.83 11.41 13.20
CA GLY A 115 12.13 11.43 13.86
C GLY A 115 12.73 12.83 13.90
N GLY A 116 14.06 12.93 13.88
CA GLY A 116 14.75 14.22 13.98
C GLY A 116 15.16 14.56 15.42
N GLY A 117 15.21 13.53 16.27
CA GLY A 117 15.69 13.61 17.65
C GLY A 117 15.12 12.48 18.49
N GLU A 118 15.86 12.08 19.52
CA GLU A 118 15.48 10.98 20.44
C GLU A 118 14.09 11.21 21.08
N LYS A 119 13.78 12.46 21.47
CA LYS A 119 12.47 12.83 22.03
C LYS A 119 11.33 12.53 21.06
N SER A 120 11.50 12.90 19.78
CA SER A 120 10.50 12.68 18.73
C SER A 120 10.28 11.20 18.47
N TYR A 121 11.37 10.47 18.32
CA TYR A 121 11.35 9.04 18.07
C TYR A 121 10.66 8.26 19.19
N ASN A 122 11.07 8.50 20.44
CA ASN A 122 10.49 7.82 21.61
C ASN A 122 9.03 8.23 21.84
N GLY A 123 8.69 9.50 21.61
CA GLY A 123 7.31 9.99 21.65
C GLY A 123 6.42 9.25 20.66
N PHE A 124 6.86 9.13 19.41
CA PHE A 124 6.12 8.40 18.39
C PHE A 124 6.01 6.91 18.67
N LEU A 125 7.08 6.24 19.14
CA LEU A 125 7.01 4.81 19.46
C LEU A 125 5.95 4.50 20.52
N LYS A 126 5.77 5.40 21.50
CA LYS A 126 4.73 5.28 22.51
C LYS A 126 3.33 5.43 21.89
N ILE A 127 3.14 6.44 21.05
CA ILE A 127 1.87 6.64 20.33
C ILE A 127 1.57 5.43 19.44
N PHE A 128 2.56 4.94 18.71
CA PHE A 128 2.43 3.79 17.82
C PHE A 128 2.13 2.49 18.58
N SER A 129 2.64 2.31 19.79
CA SER A 129 2.18 1.20 20.65
C SER A 129 0.72 1.38 21.06
N ASP A 130 0.33 2.58 21.48
CA ASP A 130 -1.03 2.86 21.97
C ASP A 130 -2.08 2.69 20.86
N ILE A 131 -1.79 3.17 19.65
CA ILE A 131 -2.63 3.00 18.46
C ILE A 131 -2.76 1.52 18.08
N ARG A 132 -1.68 0.73 18.17
CA ARG A 132 -1.73 -0.72 17.89
C ARG A 132 -2.58 -1.51 18.89
N TYR A 133 -2.74 -0.99 20.12
CA TYR A 133 -3.67 -1.58 21.10
C TYR A 133 -5.11 -1.15 20.87
N GLN A 134 -5.32 -0.03 20.19
CA GLN A 134 -6.61 0.38 19.69
C GLN A 134 -6.92 -0.40 18.41
N GLU A 135 -8.19 -0.54 18.04
CA GLU A 135 -8.62 -1.28 16.85
C GLU A 135 -8.28 -0.49 15.57
N PHE A 136 -6.98 -0.27 15.34
CA PHE A 136 -6.44 0.37 14.16
C PHE A 136 -6.13 -0.69 13.11
N ASP A 137 -6.90 -0.65 12.02
CA ASP A 137 -6.67 -1.44 10.82
C ASP A 137 -6.55 -0.50 9.63
N TYR A 138 -5.81 -0.91 8.61
CA TYR A 138 -5.74 -0.17 7.34
C TYR A 138 -6.00 -1.13 6.19
N GLU A 139 -6.56 -0.58 5.12
CA GLU A 139 -6.85 -1.26 3.87
C GLU A 139 -6.36 -0.40 2.71
N VAL A 140 -5.65 -1.00 1.77
CA VAL A 140 -5.24 -0.34 0.53
C VAL A 140 -5.68 -1.22 -0.63
N GLU A 141 -6.51 -0.66 -1.49
CA GLU A 141 -6.95 -1.27 -2.73
C GLU A 141 -6.14 -0.70 -3.89
N TYR A 142 -5.69 -1.58 -4.78
CA TYR A 142 -4.85 -1.19 -5.89
C TYR A 142 -5.04 -2.15 -7.06
N LYS A 143 -4.61 -1.70 -8.24
CA LYS A 143 -4.71 -2.48 -9.47
C LYS A 143 -3.47 -2.48 -10.33
N SER A 144 -3.42 -3.43 -11.25
CA SER A 144 -2.45 -3.47 -12.34
C SER A 144 -2.84 -2.50 -13.44
N ILE A 145 -1.96 -2.33 -14.42
CA ILE A 145 -2.28 -1.63 -15.68
C ILE A 145 -3.35 -2.33 -16.51
N TYR A 146 -3.65 -3.59 -16.18
CA TYR A 146 -4.61 -4.44 -16.87
C TYR A 146 -5.94 -4.57 -16.14
N ASP A 147 -6.17 -3.76 -15.09
CA ASP A 147 -7.41 -3.73 -14.32
C ASP A 147 -7.65 -5.02 -13.49
N ASP A 148 -6.58 -5.73 -13.14
CA ASP A 148 -6.62 -6.77 -12.11
C ASP A 148 -6.53 -6.08 -10.73
N HIS A 149 -7.37 -6.49 -9.78
CA HIS A 149 -7.53 -5.80 -8.50
C HIS A 149 -7.01 -6.61 -7.32
N TRP A 150 -6.33 -5.95 -6.40
CA TRP A 150 -5.87 -6.52 -5.15
C TRP A 150 -6.14 -5.61 -3.97
N ARG A 151 -6.18 -6.22 -2.81
CA ARG A 151 -6.31 -5.55 -1.53
C ARG A 151 -5.24 -6.03 -0.56
N ILE A 152 -4.64 -5.10 0.17
CA ILE A 152 -3.84 -5.41 1.35
C ILE A 152 -4.52 -4.87 2.61
N ASN A 153 -4.39 -5.62 3.70
CA ASN A 153 -4.87 -5.20 5.01
C ASN A 153 -3.80 -5.39 6.09
N SER A 154 -3.94 -4.66 7.20
CA SER A 154 -3.09 -4.73 8.39
C SER A 154 -2.93 -6.14 8.99
N LYS A 155 -3.93 -7.02 8.84
CA LYS A 155 -3.99 -8.32 9.55
C LYS A 155 -3.12 -9.38 8.90
N LYS A 156 -3.12 -9.44 7.57
CA LYS A 156 -2.36 -10.43 6.81
C LYS A 156 -1.14 -9.82 6.14
N ASN A 157 -1.19 -8.52 5.85
CA ASN A 157 -0.15 -7.76 5.15
C ASN A 157 0.39 -8.51 3.92
N ILE A 158 -0.49 -9.19 3.19
CA ILE A 158 -0.23 -9.85 1.92
C ILE A 158 -1.36 -9.49 0.96
N PRO A 159 -1.08 -9.31 -0.35
CA PRO A 159 -2.11 -9.05 -1.34
C PRO A 159 -3.15 -10.17 -1.45
N GLU A 160 -4.42 -9.78 -1.45
CA GLU A 160 -5.57 -10.63 -1.74
C GLU A 160 -6.24 -10.16 -3.04
N GLU A 161 -6.28 -11.04 -4.04
CA GLU A 161 -6.98 -10.79 -5.29
C GLU A 161 -8.47 -10.57 -5.06
N GLN A 162 -9.04 -9.58 -5.74
CA GLN A 162 -10.47 -9.28 -5.72
C GLN A 162 -11.10 -9.81 -7.02
N GLU A 163 -12.31 -10.39 -6.93
CA GLU A 163 -13.10 -10.88 -8.08
C GLU A 163 -13.84 -9.75 -8.82
#